data_AF-A0A963WCB5-F1
#
_entry.id   AF-A0A963WCB5-F1
#
_cell.length_a   1.000
_cell.length_b   1.000
_cell.length_c   1.000
_cell.angle_alpha   90.00
_cell.angle_beta   90.00
_cell.angle_gamma   90.00
#
_symmetry.space_group_name_H-M   'P 1'
#
loop_
_entity.id
_entity.type
_entity.pdbx_description
1 polymer ?
#
loop_
_entity_poly.entity_id
_entity_poly.type
_entity_poly.pdbx_seq_one_letter_code
_entity_poly.pdbx_strand_id
1 'polypeptide(L)' 'PLGTAAILEASASRLTQAERMRWRYYRVRRGDSLGAIARQFDTSVAQLQRANGISGSLIRVGQKLMIPSGEGWAGGLA' A
#
# COMPACT_ATOMS: atom_id res chain seq x y z
N PRO A 1 35.50 11.58 20.35
CA PRO A 1 34.20 12.29 20.21
C PRO A 1 33.42 11.76 18.99
N LEU A 2 32.37 10.98 19.26
CA LEU A 2 31.51 10.28 18.29
C LEU A 2 30.55 11.27 17.59
N GLY A 3 31.10 12.20 16.81
CA GLY A 3 30.39 13.37 16.28
C GLY A 3 29.88 13.26 14.84
N THR A 4 29.91 12.08 14.21
CA THR A 4 29.52 11.93 12.79
C THR A 4 28.38 10.92 12.57
N ALA A 5 28.11 10.03 13.53
CA ALA A 5 27.02 9.06 13.40
C ALA A 5 25.62 9.70 13.53
N ALA A 6 25.48 10.73 14.38
CA ALA A 6 24.18 11.36 14.66
C ALA A 6 23.60 12.19 13.49
N ILE A 7 24.43 12.57 12.52
CA ILE A 7 24.02 13.46 11.40
C ILE A 7 23.38 12.68 10.23
N LEU A 8 23.46 11.34 10.24
CA LEU A 8 22.84 10.47 9.23
C LEU A 8 21.48 9.90 9.69
N GLU A 9 21.22 9.82 10.99
CA GLU A 9 19.95 9.29 11.51
C GLU A 9 18.80 10.32 11.42
N ALA A 10 19.13 11.61 11.39
CA ALA A 10 18.17 12.70 11.32
C ALA A 10 17.62 12.98 9.90
N SER A 11 18.26 12.47 8.85
CA SER A 11 17.81 12.61 7.45
C SER A 11 16.89 11.47 6.99
N ALA A 12 16.92 10.31 7.65
CA ALA A 12 16.01 9.19 7.37
C ALA A 12 14.60 9.34 7.98
N SER A 13 14.47 10.23 8.98
CA SER A 13 13.29 10.30 9.86
C SER A 13 12.22 11.33 9.42
N ARG A 14 12.31 11.92 8.22
CA ARG A 14 11.38 12.98 7.76
C ARG A 14 10.53 12.65 6.54
N LEU A 15 10.65 11.46 5.95
CA LEU A 15 9.59 10.99 5.07
C LEU A 15 8.44 10.64 6.01
N THR A 16 7.53 11.61 6.17
CA THR A 16 6.29 11.44 6.92
C THR A 16 5.67 10.10 6.54
N GLN A 17 5.00 9.41 7.46
CA GLN A 17 4.37 8.12 7.15
C GLN A 17 3.49 8.23 5.89
N ALA A 18 2.89 9.41 5.67
CA ALA A 18 2.19 9.88 4.47
C ALA A 18 2.98 9.75 3.14
N GLU A 19 4.30 9.97 3.15
CA GLU A 19 5.17 9.87 1.97
C GLU A 19 5.69 8.46 1.70
N ARG A 20 5.72 7.57 2.71
CA ARG A 20 6.03 6.13 2.48
C ARG A 20 4.88 5.38 1.83
N MET A 21 3.72 6.01 1.76
CA MET A 21 2.52 5.43 1.20
C MET A 21 2.52 5.62 -0.30
N ARG A 22 2.96 4.58 -0.98
CA ARG A 22 3.01 4.55 -2.42
C ARG A 22 1.65 4.11 -2.93
N TRP A 23 0.95 4.99 -3.62
CA TRP A 23 -0.26 4.62 -4.34
C TRP A 23 0.13 4.18 -5.74
N ARG A 24 -0.33 2.99 -6.12
CA ARG A 24 -0.11 2.44 -7.46
C ARG A 24 -1.44 2.16 -8.13
N TYR A 25 -1.57 2.56 -9.38
CA TYR A 25 -2.73 2.18 -10.17
C TYR A 25 -2.51 0.82 -10.81
N TYR A 26 -3.49 -0.06 -10.64
CA TYR A 26 -3.54 -1.37 -11.26
C TYR A 26 -4.76 -1.49 -12.16
N ARG A 27 -4.62 -2.14 -13.30
CA ARG A 27 -5.75 -2.43 -14.19
C ARG A 27 -6.07 -3.91 -14.10
N VAL A 28 -7.26 -4.22 -13.61
CA VAL A 28 -7.73 -5.60 -13.41
C VAL A 28 -7.71 -6.35 -14.74
N ARG A 29 -7.09 -7.52 -14.75
CA ARG A 29 -7.02 -8.42 -15.90
C ARG A 29 -8.00 -9.57 -15.70
N ARG A 30 -8.30 -10.27 -16.80
CA ARG A 30 -9.18 -11.44 -16.75
C ARG A 30 -8.54 -12.53 -15.89
N GLY A 31 -9.26 -12.98 -14.87
CA GLY A 31 -8.80 -13.97 -13.90
C GLY A 31 -8.22 -13.38 -12.62
N ASP A 32 -8.07 -12.06 -12.52
CA ASP A 32 -7.68 -11.44 -11.26
C ASP A 32 -8.80 -11.48 -10.23
N SER A 33 -8.40 -11.57 -8.96
CA SER A 33 -9.28 -11.42 -7.80
C SER A 33 -8.68 -10.40 -6.84
N LEU A 34 -9.52 -9.79 -6.00
CA LEU A 34 -9.03 -8.85 -4.97
C LEU A 34 -7.95 -9.49 -4.08
N GLY A 35 -8.08 -10.78 -3.74
CA GLY A 35 -7.12 -11.49 -2.91
C GLY A 35 -5.77 -11.70 -3.60
N ALA A 36 -5.79 -12.08 -4.89
CA ALA A 36 -4.55 -12.25 -5.67
C ALA A 36 -3.83 -10.92 -5.88
N ILE A 37 -4.58 -9.85 -6.20
CA ILE A 37 -4.04 -8.50 -6.31
C ILE A 37 -3.47 -8.05 -4.96
N ALA A 38 -4.24 -8.22 -3.88
CA ALA A 38 -3.80 -7.80 -2.55
C ALA A 38 -2.48 -8.47 -2.13
N ARG A 39 -2.35 -9.78 -2.35
CA ARG A 39 -1.09 -10.51 -2.11
C ARG A 39 0.06 -10.07 -3.00
N GLN A 40 -0.20 -9.78 -4.27
CA GLN A 40 0.82 -9.31 -5.21
C GLN A 40 1.41 -7.95 -4.82
N PHE A 41 0.62 -7.12 -4.11
CA PHE A 41 0.98 -5.76 -3.76
C PHE A 41 1.21 -5.55 -2.26
N ASP A 42 1.36 -6.64 -1.49
CA ASP A 42 1.54 -6.62 -0.03
C ASP A 42 0.53 -5.69 0.68
N THR A 43 -0.74 -5.83 0.28
CA THR A 43 -1.87 -5.09 0.85
C THR A 43 -2.99 -6.07 1.24
N SER A 44 -4.05 -5.55 1.85
CA SER A 44 -5.20 -6.35 2.27
C SER A 44 -6.42 -6.11 1.38
N VAL A 45 -7.26 -7.13 1.19
CA VAL A 45 -8.53 -7.02 0.45
C VAL A 45 -9.40 -5.91 1.03
N ALA A 46 -9.50 -5.83 2.36
CA ALA A 46 -10.25 -4.77 3.05
C ALA A 46 -9.69 -3.36 2.76
N GLN A 47 -8.38 -3.22 2.62
CA GLN A 47 -7.75 -1.95 2.26
C GLN A 47 -8.03 -1.59 0.82
N LEU A 48 -7.91 -2.55 -0.10
CA LEU A 48 -8.26 -2.37 -1.51
C LEU A 48 -9.72 -1.93 -1.65
N GLN A 49 -10.62 -2.56 -0.91
CA GLN A 49 -12.05 -2.22 -0.88
C GLN A 49 -12.27 -0.79 -0.40
N ARG A 50 -11.69 -0.42 0.75
CA ARG A 50 -11.81 0.94 1.31
C ARG A 50 -11.23 2.00 0.38
N ALA A 51 -10.06 1.75 -0.20
CA ALA A 51 -9.39 2.68 -1.10
C ALA A 51 -10.13 2.89 -2.44
N ASN A 52 -10.93 1.91 -2.87
CA ASN A 52 -11.66 1.95 -4.15
C ASN A 52 -13.18 2.04 -4.01
N GLY A 53 -13.70 2.10 -2.79
CA GLY A 53 -15.15 2.06 -2.53
C GLY A 53 -15.83 0.78 -3.02
N ILE A 54 -15.13 -0.36 -3.01
CA ILE A 54 -15.68 -1.64 -3.50
C ILE A 54 -16.39 -2.33 -2.35
N SER A 55 -17.70 -2.54 -2.51
CA SER A 55 -18.48 -3.36 -1.61
C SER A 55 -18.39 -4.83 -2.04
N GLY A 56 -17.73 -5.66 -1.23
CA GLY A 56 -17.58 -7.10 -1.49
C GLY A 56 -16.42 -7.45 -2.42
N SER A 57 -16.55 -8.58 -3.12
CA SER A 57 -15.42 -9.19 -3.87
C SER A 57 -15.47 -8.97 -5.39
N LEU A 58 -16.49 -8.25 -5.88
CA LEU A 58 -16.73 -8.11 -7.31
C LEU A 58 -15.84 -7.02 -7.91
N ILE A 59 -14.93 -7.42 -8.79
CA ILE A 59 -14.12 -6.52 -9.63
C ILE A 59 -14.33 -6.85 -11.10
N ARG A 60 -14.31 -5.83 -11.95
CA ARG A 60 -14.50 -5.99 -13.39
C ARG A 60 -13.18 -5.93 -14.12
N VAL A 61 -13.01 -6.78 -15.13
CA VAL A 61 -11.85 -6.71 -16.03
C VAL A 61 -11.79 -5.33 -16.68
N GLY A 62 -10.60 -4.74 -16.71
CA GLY A 62 -10.37 -3.39 -17.21
C GLY A 62 -10.59 -2.27 -16.18
N GLN A 63 -11.12 -2.58 -14.99
CA GLN A 63 -11.29 -1.63 -13.90
C GLN A 63 -9.94 -1.13 -13.41
N LYS A 64 -9.85 0.18 -13.17
CA LYS A 64 -8.69 0.81 -12.56
C LYS A 64 -8.85 0.76 -11.04
N LEU A 65 -7.91 0.11 -10.37
CA LEU A 65 -7.84 0.02 -8.91
C LEU A 65 -6.68 0.87 -8.41
N MET A 66 -6.95 1.63 -7.35
CA MET A 66 -5.94 2.30 -6.54
C MET A 66 -5.45 1.34 -5.48
N ILE A 67 -4.17 1.00 -5.54
CA ILE A 67 -3.53 0.06 -4.66
C ILE A 67 -2.67 0.85 -3.66
N PRO A 68 -3.08 0.96 -2.38
CA PRO A 68 -2.24 1.52 -1.35
C PRO A 68 -1.16 0.50 -0.98
N SER A 69 0.09 0.79 -1.34
CA SER A 69 1.27 0.03 -0.90
C SER A 69 2.06 0.89 0.08
N GLY A 70 2.07 0.52 1.35
CA GLY A 70 2.76 1.31 2.38
C GLY A 70 2.81 0.54 3.69
N GLU A 71 4.03 0.32 4.16
CA GLU A 71 4.39 -0.31 5.44
C GLU A 71 3.65 0.35 6.63
N GLY A 72 3.26 1.62 6.49
CA GLY A 72 2.67 2.42 7.55
C GLY A 72 1.15 2.32 7.76
N TRP A 73 0.41 1.59 6.92
CA TRP A 73 -1.05 1.46 7.05
C TRP A 73 -1.55 0.03 7.16
N ALA A 74 -0.65 -0.96 7.14
CA ALA A 74 -0.91 -2.20 7.83
C ALA A 74 -1.20 -1.82 9.29
N GLY A 75 -2.47 -1.58 9.62
CA GLY A 75 -2.92 -1.48 11.00
C GLY A 75 -2.31 -2.68 11.70
N GLY A 76 -1.49 -2.39 12.71
CA GLY A 76 -0.48 -3.31 13.23
C GLY A 76 -0.97 -4.75 13.35
N LEU A 77 -0.13 -5.67 12.87
CA LEU A 77 -0.11 -7.03 13.35
C LEU A 77 0.90 -7.01 14.51
N ALA A 78 0.64 -7.18 15.82
CA ALA A 78 -0.54 -7.58 16.60
C ALA A 78 -1.35 -8.75 16.07
#